data_AF-A0A420YG28-F1
#
_entry.id   AF-A0A420YG28-F1
#
_cell.length_a   1.000
_cell.length_b   1.000
_cell.length_c   1.000
_cell.angle_alpha   90.00
_cell.angle_beta   90.00
_cell.angle_gamma   90.00
#
_symmetry.space_group_name_H-M   'P 1'
#
loop_
_entity.id
_entity.type
_entity.pdbx_description
1 polymer ?
#
loop_
_entity_poly.entity_id
_entity_poly.type
_entity_poly.pdbx_seq_one_letter_code
_entity_poly.pdbx_strand_id
1 'polypeptide(L)'
;MPRLPNGTSRSTRGTLHDFFPRLASTTSTKPSNPGSKADSDRHDLSRFLAAQDRGHVYQRASRELQQGEKRSHWMWFIFPQVEGLAYSSMSQHFAIKSWDEAIEYSRHPVLGERLRRASETVLNSREKDVEVLMGGEVDAQKLRSCMTLFAVVARHFRKGEESGPSEEVFERVLEKYFDGELDDRTLDVVRDQWRIPVA
;
A
#
# COMPACT_ATOMS: atom_id res chain seq x y z
N MET A 1 10.97 5.35 52.74
CA MET A 1 10.77 4.60 51.48
C MET A 1 10.40 5.57 50.37
N PRO A 2 11.34 6.09 49.57
CA PRO A 2 11.00 6.78 48.34
C PRO A 2 10.94 5.81 47.15
N ARG A 3 9.92 5.98 46.31
CA ARG A 3 9.61 5.18 45.12
C ARG A 3 10.61 5.46 43.99
N LEU A 4 11.01 4.41 43.28
CA LEU A 4 11.73 4.50 42.00
C LEU A 4 10.79 5.05 40.90
N PRO A 5 11.25 5.90 39.97
CA PRO A 5 10.53 6.18 38.75
C PRO A 5 10.77 5.07 37.71
N ASN A 6 9.67 4.54 37.16
CA ASN A 6 9.68 3.63 36.01
C ASN A 6 10.22 4.35 34.78
N GLY A 7 11.22 3.75 34.14
CA GLY A 7 11.74 4.16 32.85
C GLY A 7 10.70 3.92 31.76
N THR A 8 10.23 4.99 31.14
CA THR A 8 9.45 4.94 29.90
C THR A 8 10.41 4.55 28.78
N SER A 9 10.26 3.33 28.27
CA SER A 9 10.89 2.90 27.02
C SER A 9 10.35 3.78 25.89
N ARG A 10 11.24 4.61 25.34
CA ARG A 10 10.94 5.50 24.22
C ARG A 10 10.91 4.65 22.95
N SER A 11 9.72 4.18 22.58
CA SER A 11 9.48 3.59 21.26
C SER A 11 9.76 4.65 20.20
N THR A 12 10.76 4.40 19.36
CA THR A 12 11.12 5.25 18.23
C THR A 12 10.02 5.16 17.19
N ARG A 13 9.15 6.17 17.15
CA ARG A 13 8.14 6.37 16.09
C ARG A 13 8.87 6.45 14.74
N GLY A 14 8.63 5.51 13.84
CA GLY A 14 9.09 5.60 12.46
C GLY A 14 8.25 6.65 11.73
N THR A 15 8.81 7.83 11.49
CA THR A 15 8.14 8.85 10.66
C THR A 15 8.52 8.65 9.19
N LEU A 16 7.61 8.90 8.24
CA LEU A 16 7.89 8.83 6.79
C LEU A 16 9.09 9.69 6.36
N HIS A 17 9.43 10.71 7.16
CA HIS A 17 10.58 11.57 6.95
C HIS A 17 11.94 10.84 7.08
N ASP A 18 11.99 9.74 7.83
CA ASP A 18 13.23 9.01 8.11
C ASP A 18 13.70 8.12 6.93
N PHE A 19 12.89 8.02 5.87
CA PHE A 19 13.11 7.09 4.75
C PHE A 19 13.95 7.65 3.58
N PHE A 20 14.19 8.97 3.49
CA PHE A 20 14.92 9.56 2.37
C PHE A 20 15.75 10.79 2.77
N PRO A 21 17.10 10.74 2.82
CA PRO A 21 17.91 11.94 2.93
C PRO A 21 17.87 12.75 1.62
N ARG A 22 17.69 14.07 1.74
CA ARG A 22 17.67 15.06 0.64
C ARG A 22 18.95 14.97 -0.20
N LEU A 23 18.84 14.74 -1.51
CA LEU A 23 19.94 14.95 -2.45
C LEU A 23 19.50 15.68 -3.74
N ALA A 24 20.48 16.41 -4.26
CA ALA A 24 20.38 17.43 -5.30
C ALA A 24 20.38 16.86 -6.73
N SER A 25 19.84 17.66 -7.64
CA SER A 25 19.64 17.37 -9.06
C SER A 25 20.91 17.28 -9.90
N THR A 26 21.05 16.22 -10.72
CA THR A 26 21.73 16.31 -12.05
C THR A 26 21.19 15.29 -13.08
N THR A 27 20.63 15.85 -14.15
CA THR A 27 20.54 15.50 -15.60
C THR A 27 20.58 14.06 -16.17
N SER A 28 19.50 13.76 -16.94
CA SER A 28 19.40 13.32 -18.36
C SER A 28 20.07 12.01 -18.87
N THR A 29 19.26 11.09 -19.41
CA THR A 29 19.48 10.40 -20.73
C THR A 29 18.16 9.76 -21.25
N LYS A 30 17.99 9.76 -22.60
CA LYS A 30 16.83 9.44 -23.46
C LYS A 30 16.41 7.93 -23.51
N PRO A 31 15.24 7.58 -24.10
CA PRO A 31 14.59 6.28 -23.96
C PRO A 31 14.91 5.28 -25.10
N SER A 32 14.71 3.98 -24.85
CA SER A 32 14.75 2.91 -25.84
C SER A 32 13.41 2.13 -25.93
N ASN A 33 13.11 1.74 -27.17
CA ASN A 33 11.88 1.23 -27.81
C ASN A 33 11.17 0.01 -27.16
N PRO A 34 9.85 -0.24 -27.41
CA PRO A 34 9.07 -1.28 -26.73
C PRO A 34 9.06 -2.60 -27.51
N GLY A 35 9.34 -3.71 -26.82
CA GLY A 35 9.28 -5.07 -27.35
C GLY A 35 8.44 -5.99 -26.47
N SER A 36 7.55 -6.75 -27.13
CA SER A 36 6.97 -8.05 -26.72
C SER A 36 5.99 -8.12 -25.54
N LYS A 37 4.71 -8.38 -25.86
CA LYS A 37 3.58 -8.72 -24.95
C LYS A 37 3.75 -10.01 -24.11
N ALA A 38 4.92 -10.66 -24.14
CA ALA A 38 5.22 -11.89 -23.42
C ALA A 38 6.41 -11.77 -22.45
N ASP A 39 7.11 -10.63 -22.47
CA ASP A 39 8.20 -10.29 -21.53
C ASP A 39 7.71 -9.34 -20.42
N SER A 40 6.44 -8.96 -20.47
CA SER A 40 5.86 -7.83 -19.74
C SER A 40 5.15 -8.19 -18.43
N ASP A 41 5.24 -9.43 -17.97
CA ASP A 41 4.62 -9.83 -16.69
C ASP A 41 5.60 -10.62 -15.80
N ARG A 42 6.80 -10.07 -15.64
CA ARG A 42 7.87 -10.66 -14.82
C ARG A 42 7.41 -10.97 -13.39
N HIS A 43 6.47 -10.18 -12.86
CA HIS A 43 5.95 -10.32 -11.51
C HIS A 43 4.59 -11.03 -11.43
N ASP A 44 4.06 -11.56 -12.54
CA ASP A 44 2.74 -12.22 -12.60
C ASP A 44 1.61 -11.36 -12.01
N LEU A 45 1.56 -10.08 -12.37
CA LEU A 45 0.48 -9.16 -12.03
C LEU A 45 -0.87 -9.62 -12.62
N SER A 46 -0.85 -10.49 -13.64
CA SER A 46 -2.05 -11.11 -14.20
C SER A 46 -2.91 -11.81 -13.13
N ARG A 47 -2.30 -12.35 -12.07
CA ARG A 47 -3.02 -12.99 -10.96
C ARG A 47 -3.99 -12.03 -10.26
N PHE A 48 -3.60 -10.76 -10.08
CA PHE A 48 -4.47 -9.75 -9.48
C PHE A 48 -5.62 -9.39 -10.41
N LEU A 49 -5.33 -9.16 -11.70
CA LEU A 49 -6.34 -8.83 -12.70
C LEU A 49 -7.40 -9.95 -12.81
N ALA A 50 -6.93 -11.19 -12.94
CA ALA A 50 -7.81 -12.36 -13.01
C ALA A 50 -8.71 -12.47 -11.79
N ALA A 51 -8.18 -12.26 -10.58
CA ALA A 51 -8.96 -12.30 -9.34
C ALA A 51 -9.99 -11.15 -9.23
N GLN A 52 -9.60 -9.94 -9.64
CA GLN A 52 -10.46 -8.77 -9.60
C GLN A 52 -11.60 -8.83 -10.64
N ASP A 53 -11.32 -9.37 -11.83
CA ASP A 53 -12.27 -9.43 -12.94
C ASP A 53 -13.22 -10.63 -12.82
N ARG A 54 -12.76 -11.74 -12.23
CA ARG A 54 -13.55 -12.95 -12.06
C ARG A 54 -14.84 -12.64 -11.32
N GLY A 55 -15.98 -12.86 -11.97
CA GLY A 55 -17.30 -12.65 -11.37
C GLY A 55 -17.57 -11.21 -10.91
N HIS A 56 -16.90 -10.22 -11.52
CA HIS A 56 -17.04 -8.80 -11.19
C HIS A 56 -16.71 -8.45 -9.73
N VAL A 57 -15.70 -9.11 -9.15
CA VAL A 57 -15.34 -8.91 -7.75
C VAL A 57 -14.91 -7.48 -7.47
N TYR A 58 -14.17 -6.82 -8.37
CA TYR A 58 -13.80 -5.42 -8.19
C TYR A 58 -15.03 -4.49 -8.08
N GLN A 59 -16.04 -4.71 -8.92
CA GLN A 59 -17.30 -3.94 -8.86
C GLN A 59 -18.06 -4.22 -7.57
N ARG A 60 -18.03 -5.47 -7.08
CA ARG A 60 -18.63 -5.83 -5.78
C ARG A 60 -17.91 -5.14 -4.62
N ALA A 61 -16.57 -5.23 -4.58
CA ALA A 61 -15.75 -4.57 -3.56
C ALA A 61 -16.01 -3.06 -3.54
N SER A 62 -16.08 -2.43 -4.73
CA SER A 62 -16.39 -1.00 -4.85
C SER A 62 -17.75 -0.64 -4.24
N ARG A 63 -18.79 -1.46 -4.45
CA ARG A 63 -20.12 -1.24 -3.87
C ARG A 63 -20.12 -1.44 -2.36
N GLU A 64 -19.47 -2.48 -1.87
CA GLU A 64 -19.35 -2.76 -0.43
C GLU A 64 -18.64 -1.61 0.29
N LEU A 65 -17.53 -1.12 -0.26
CA LEU A 65 -16.81 0.05 0.26
C LEU A 65 -17.69 1.33 0.25
N GLN A 66 -18.46 1.56 -0.82
CA GLN A 66 -19.40 2.69 -0.89
C GLN A 66 -20.54 2.58 0.14
N GLN A 67 -20.95 1.35 0.45
CA GLN A 67 -21.96 1.07 1.48
C GLN A 67 -21.41 1.16 2.90
N GLY A 68 -20.08 1.30 3.05
CA GLY A 68 -19.43 1.47 4.34
C GLY A 68 -19.14 0.16 5.07
N GLU A 69 -19.28 -0.99 4.41
CA GLU A 69 -19.05 -2.29 5.05
C GLU A 69 -18.64 -3.35 4.03
N LYS A 70 -17.43 -3.88 4.19
CA LYS A 70 -16.94 -5.04 3.46
C LYS A 70 -17.68 -6.31 3.92
N ARG A 71 -18.16 -7.10 2.97
CA ARG A 71 -18.94 -8.34 3.23
C ARG A 71 -18.42 -9.57 2.49
N SER A 72 -17.60 -9.39 1.46
CA SER A 72 -17.08 -10.47 0.63
C SER A 72 -15.57 -10.67 0.76
N HIS A 73 -15.08 -11.79 0.23
CA HIS A 73 -13.67 -12.18 0.27
C HIS A 73 -12.86 -11.61 -0.90
N TRP A 74 -12.33 -10.40 -0.75
CA TRP A 74 -11.51 -9.74 -1.78
C TRP A 74 -10.28 -8.99 -1.27
N MET A 75 -10.06 -8.98 0.04
CA MET A 75 -9.05 -8.12 0.68
C MET A 75 -7.66 -8.26 0.04
N TRP A 76 -7.20 -9.50 -0.14
CA TRP A 76 -5.83 -9.81 -0.56
C TRP A 76 -5.43 -9.24 -1.93
N PHE A 77 -6.38 -9.11 -2.86
CA PHE A 77 -6.09 -8.72 -4.24
C PHE A 77 -6.71 -7.39 -4.64
N ILE A 78 -7.46 -6.72 -3.75
CA ILE A 78 -7.86 -5.32 -3.89
C ILE A 78 -6.89 -4.42 -3.12
N PHE A 79 -6.52 -4.83 -1.90
CA PHE A 79 -5.55 -4.15 -1.05
C PHE A 79 -4.41 -5.11 -0.69
N PRO A 80 -3.48 -5.37 -1.63
CA PRO A 80 -2.38 -6.30 -1.39
C PRO A 80 -1.37 -5.72 -0.40
N GLN A 81 -0.76 -6.61 0.36
CA GLN A 81 0.28 -6.28 1.35
C GLN A 81 1.61 -6.97 0.99
N VAL A 82 2.69 -6.61 1.66
CA VAL A 82 4.00 -7.23 1.43
C VAL A 82 4.01 -8.71 1.85
N GLU A 83 4.88 -9.49 1.21
CA GLU A 83 5.11 -10.89 1.55
C GLU A 83 5.62 -11.04 2.99
N GLY A 84 5.26 -12.15 3.64
CA GLY A 84 5.70 -12.47 5.00
C GLY A 84 4.85 -11.91 6.14
N LEU A 85 3.85 -11.07 5.87
CA LEU A 85 2.98 -10.53 6.93
C LEU A 85 1.89 -11.50 7.41
N ALA A 86 1.41 -12.39 6.55
CA ALA A 86 0.35 -13.35 6.85
C ALA A 86 0.59 -14.72 6.22
N TYR A 87 0.07 -15.77 6.85
CA TYR A 87 0.40 -17.17 6.54
C TYR A 87 -0.64 -17.92 5.71
N SER A 88 -1.81 -17.33 5.42
CA SER A 88 -2.81 -18.02 4.60
C SER A 88 -2.34 -18.14 3.15
N SER A 89 -2.72 -19.22 2.47
CA SER A 89 -2.37 -19.46 1.06
C SER A 89 -2.77 -18.28 0.16
N MET A 90 -3.94 -17.69 0.40
CA MET A 90 -4.41 -16.50 -0.31
C MET A 90 -3.54 -15.27 -0.03
N SER A 91 -3.09 -15.09 1.22
CA SER A 91 -2.22 -13.96 1.57
C SER A 91 -0.84 -14.10 0.93
N GLN A 92 -0.31 -15.31 0.84
CA GLN A 92 0.97 -15.58 0.18
C GLN A 92 0.87 -15.44 -1.33
N HIS A 93 -0.21 -15.96 -1.93
CA HIS A 93 -0.40 -15.91 -3.38
C HIS A 93 -0.52 -14.46 -3.91
N PHE A 94 -1.25 -13.59 -3.19
CA PHE A 94 -1.47 -12.20 -3.57
C PHE A 94 -0.56 -11.19 -2.86
N ALA A 95 0.45 -11.65 -2.14
CA ALA A 95 1.45 -10.74 -1.58
C ALA A 95 2.24 -10.05 -2.71
N ILE A 96 2.61 -8.80 -2.47
CA ILE A 96 3.67 -8.11 -3.23
C ILE A 96 5.01 -8.62 -2.68
N LYS A 97 5.88 -9.09 -3.56
CA LYS A 97 7.09 -9.87 -3.19
C LYS A 97 8.37 -9.04 -3.27
N SER A 98 8.33 -7.90 -3.94
CA SER A 98 9.51 -7.06 -4.12
C SER A 98 9.15 -5.60 -4.35
N TRP A 99 10.17 -4.75 -4.21
CA TRP A 99 10.07 -3.33 -4.56
C TRP A 99 9.70 -3.11 -6.03
N ASP A 100 10.34 -3.83 -6.95
CA ASP A 100 10.06 -3.72 -8.39
C ASP A 100 8.62 -4.13 -8.72
N GLU A 101 8.09 -5.16 -8.06
CA GLU A 101 6.68 -5.56 -8.20
C GLU A 101 5.74 -4.47 -7.65
N ALA A 102 6.06 -3.86 -6.51
CA ALA A 102 5.25 -2.79 -5.94
C ALA A 102 5.17 -1.58 -6.88
N ILE A 103 6.31 -1.22 -7.49
CA ILE A 103 6.41 -0.19 -8.53
C ILE A 103 5.58 -0.55 -9.75
N GLU A 104 5.73 -1.78 -10.25
CA GLU A 104 5.02 -2.24 -11.44
C GLU A 104 3.51 -2.27 -11.19
N TYR A 105 3.06 -2.78 -10.04
CA TYR A 105 1.66 -2.76 -9.62
C TYR A 105 1.12 -1.33 -9.57
N SER A 106 1.87 -0.41 -8.96
CA SER A 106 1.47 1.00 -8.83
C SER A 106 1.34 1.71 -10.18
N ARG A 107 2.26 1.41 -11.12
CA ARG A 107 2.27 2.00 -12.48
C ARG A 107 1.37 1.29 -13.47
N HIS A 108 0.90 0.09 -13.13
CA HIS A 108 0.05 -0.69 -14.02
C HIS A 108 -1.27 0.07 -14.28
N PRO A 109 -1.67 0.30 -15.55
CA PRO A 109 -2.76 1.22 -15.90
C PRO A 109 -4.12 0.82 -15.31
N VAL A 110 -4.35 -0.46 -15.09
CA VAL A 110 -5.58 -0.98 -14.46
C VAL A 110 -5.44 -1.11 -12.93
N LEU A 111 -4.47 -1.91 -12.44
CA LEU A 111 -4.30 -2.19 -11.01
C LEU A 111 -4.01 -0.94 -10.18
N GLY A 112 -3.11 -0.06 -10.63
CA GLY A 112 -2.80 1.19 -9.93
C GLY A 112 -4.01 2.13 -9.84
N GLU A 113 -4.76 2.28 -10.94
CA GLU A 113 -6.00 3.07 -10.96
C GLU A 113 -7.06 2.48 -10.03
N ARG A 114 -7.24 1.15 -10.06
CA ARG A 114 -8.22 0.45 -9.21
C ARG A 114 -7.89 0.59 -7.73
N LEU A 115 -6.61 0.44 -7.37
CA LEU A 115 -6.15 0.64 -5.99
C LEU A 115 -6.39 2.09 -5.52
N ARG A 116 -6.06 3.09 -6.35
CA ARG A 116 -6.35 4.49 -6.02
C ARG A 116 -7.84 4.75 -5.84
N ARG A 117 -8.70 4.32 -6.77
CA ARG A 117 -10.15 4.50 -6.65
C ARG A 117 -10.76 3.79 -5.43
N ALA A 118 -10.29 2.57 -5.13
CA ALA A 118 -10.73 1.86 -3.94
C ALA A 118 -10.32 2.64 -2.68
N SER A 119 -9.10 3.16 -2.63
CA SER A 119 -8.59 3.98 -1.53
C SER A 119 -9.34 5.31 -1.39
N GLU A 120 -9.69 5.96 -2.50
CA GLU A 120 -10.54 7.16 -2.52
C GLU A 120 -11.94 6.85 -1.97
N THR A 121 -12.48 5.67 -2.27
CA THR A 121 -13.78 5.23 -1.72
C THR A 121 -13.69 5.03 -0.21
N VAL A 122 -12.63 4.40 0.28
CA VAL A 122 -12.35 4.26 1.72
C VAL A 122 -12.23 5.64 2.38
N LEU A 123 -11.41 6.52 1.80
CA LEU A 123 -11.18 7.88 2.31
C LEU A 123 -12.47 8.70 2.40
N ASN A 124 -13.37 8.55 1.43
CA ASN A 124 -14.66 9.25 1.39
C ASN A 124 -15.80 8.51 2.12
N SER A 125 -15.55 7.33 2.69
CA SER A 125 -16.56 6.59 3.45
C SER A 125 -17.06 7.39 4.65
N ARG A 126 -18.35 7.28 4.96
CA ARG A 126 -18.95 7.88 6.16
C ARG A 126 -18.76 7.02 7.40
N GLU A 127 -18.40 5.74 7.21
CA GLU A 127 -18.07 4.86 8.31
C GLU A 127 -16.77 5.35 8.97
N LYS A 128 -16.84 5.56 10.29
CA LYS A 128 -15.72 6.08 11.09
C LYS A 128 -14.86 4.96 11.64
N ASP A 129 -15.44 3.79 11.85
CA ASP A 129 -14.75 2.63 12.37
C ASP A 129 -14.20 1.80 11.19
N VAL A 130 -12.87 1.73 11.10
CA VAL A 130 -12.21 0.97 10.02
C VAL A 130 -12.44 -0.53 10.13
N GLU A 131 -12.65 -1.06 11.34
CA GLU A 131 -12.96 -2.47 11.53
C GLU A 131 -14.35 -2.79 11.02
N VAL A 132 -15.33 -1.90 11.24
CA VAL A 132 -16.66 -2.03 10.63
C VAL A 132 -16.55 -1.93 9.11
N LEU A 133 -15.83 -0.93 8.60
CA LEU A 133 -15.65 -0.74 7.16
C LEU A 133 -15.01 -1.95 6.48
N MET A 134 -14.02 -2.57 7.12
CA MET A 134 -13.28 -3.71 6.58
C MET A 134 -13.85 -5.07 7.01
N GLY A 135 -14.90 -5.10 7.83
CA GLY A 135 -15.52 -6.34 8.31
C GLY A 135 -14.67 -7.11 9.34
N GLY A 136 -13.77 -6.41 10.04
CA GLY A 136 -13.00 -6.92 11.18
C GLY A 136 -11.57 -6.38 11.26
N GLU A 137 -10.98 -6.49 12.46
CA GLU A 137 -9.61 -6.06 12.79
C GLU A 137 -8.55 -6.60 11.81
N VAL A 138 -8.64 -7.87 11.41
CA VAL A 138 -7.65 -8.50 10.52
C VAL A 138 -7.61 -7.82 9.15
N ASP A 139 -8.77 -7.48 8.58
CA ASP A 139 -8.83 -6.81 7.29
C ASP A 139 -8.54 -5.31 7.44
N ALA A 140 -8.86 -4.68 8.58
CA ALA A 140 -8.38 -3.33 8.89
C ALA A 140 -6.85 -3.25 8.94
N GLN A 141 -6.17 -4.23 9.56
CA GLN A 141 -4.72 -4.28 9.58
C GLN A 141 -4.12 -4.49 8.18
N LYS A 142 -4.73 -5.34 7.35
CA LYS A 142 -4.33 -5.52 5.94
C LYS A 142 -4.45 -4.22 5.14
N LEU A 143 -5.49 -3.42 5.41
CA LEU A 143 -5.64 -2.10 4.80
C LEU A 143 -4.46 -1.22 5.19
N ARG A 144 -4.14 -1.12 6.49
CA ARG A 144 -3.00 -0.33 6.99
C ARG A 144 -1.68 -0.74 6.32
N SER A 145 -1.39 -2.04 6.24
CA SER A 145 -0.20 -2.57 5.56
C SER A 145 -0.17 -2.19 4.07
N CYS A 146 -1.30 -2.31 3.37
CA CYS A 146 -1.41 -1.91 1.96
C CYS A 146 -1.18 -0.41 1.77
N MET A 147 -1.87 0.44 2.54
CA MET A 147 -1.71 1.90 2.45
C MET A 147 -0.28 2.33 2.78
N THR A 148 0.35 1.69 3.77
CA THR A 148 1.75 1.94 4.13
C THR A 148 2.68 1.65 2.96
N LEU A 149 2.56 0.46 2.34
CA LEU A 149 3.38 0.07 1.20
C LEU A 149 3.26 1.10 0.06
N PHE A 150 2.03 1.40 -0.36
CA PHE A 150 1.84 2.26 -1.53
C PHE A 150 2.06 3.75 -1.24
N ALA A 151 1.97 4.20 0.02
CA ALA A 151 2.46 5.52 0.41
C ALA A 151 3.98 5.63 0.21
N VAL A 152 4.76 4.62 0.62
CA VAL A 152 6.21 4.60 0.42
C VAL A 152 6.57 4.57 -1.07
N VAL A 153 5.88 3.74 -1.86
CA VAL A 153 6.08 3.67 -3.33
C VAL A 153 5.76 5.00 -4.01
N ALA A 154 4.63 5.63 -3.65
CA ALA A 154 4.23 6.92 -4.22
C ALA A 154 5.27 8.02 -3.92
N ARG A 155 5.76 8.09 -2.68
CA ARG A 155 6.81 9.05 -2.29
C ARG A 155 8.12 8.85 -3.04
N HIS A 156 8.52 7.61 -3.34
CA HIS A 156 9.75 7.34 -4.08
C HIS A 156 9.77 8.01 -5.46
N PHE A 157 8.61 8.15 -6.12
CA PHE A 157 8.52 8.81 -7.42
C PHE A 157 8.33 10.32 -7.35
N ARG A 158 8.09 10.88 -6.17
CA ARG A 158 7.92 12.33 -5.96
C ARG A 158 9.27 13.04 -6.09
N LYS A 159 9.49 13.75 -7.20
CA LYS A 159 10.61 14.69 -7.39
C LYS A 159 10.11 16.13 -7.24
N GLY A 160 10.48 16.82 -6.15
CA GLY A 160 10.16 18.25 -5.96
C GLY A 160 8.69 18.53 -5.61
N GLU A 161 8.41 19.76 -5.15
CA GLU A 161 7.20 20.17 -4.40
C GLU A 161 5.85 20.09 -5.14
N GLU A 162 4.83 19.89 -4.30
CA GLU A 162 3.37 19.71 -4.53
C GLU A 162 2.95 18.46 -5.29
N SER A 163 2.58 17.43 -4.52
CA SER A 163 1.76 16.31 -5.00
C SER A 163 0.28 16.69 -5.01
N GLY A 164 -0.44 16.21 -6.03
CA GLY A 164 -1.88 16.36 -6.08
C GLY A 164 -2.60 15.46 -5.04
N PRO A 165 -3.85 15.78 -4.65
CA PRO A 165 -4.62 15.01 -3.66
C PRO A 165 -4.82 13.52 -3.99
N SER A 166 -4.71 13.15 -5.27
CA SER A 166 -4.80 11.78 -5.77
C SER A 166 -3.51 10.98 -5.57
N GLU A 167 -2.37 11.65 -5.43
CA GLU A 167 -1.07 11.02 -5.17
C GLU A 167 -0.88 10.74 -3.67
N GLU A 168 -1.63 11.42 -2.81
CA GLU A 168 -1.57 11.30 -1.34
C GLU A 168 -2.71 10.48 -0.74
N VAL A 169 -3.55 9.85 -1.56
CA VAL A 169 -4.73 9.11 -1.08
C VAL A 169 -4.38 8.07 -0.02
N PHE A 170 -3.24 7.39 -0.15
CA PHE A 170 -2.80 6.36 0.80
C PHE A 170 -2.44 6.97 2.17
N GLU A 171 -1.68 8.07 2.18
CA GLU A 171 -1.33 8.80 3.41
C GLU A 171 -2.60 9.33 4.09
N ARG A 172 -3.55 9.86 3.33
CA ARG A 172 -4.81 10.39 3.86
C ARG A 172 -5.73 9.30 4.43
N VAL A 173 -5.72 8.08 3.88
CA VAL A 173 -6.42 6.94 4.49
C VAL A 173 -5.78 6.57 5.82
N LEU A 174 -4.43 6.59 5.90
CA LEU A 174 -3.70 6.37 7.15
C LEU A 174 -4.03 7.43 8.20
N GLU A 175 -4.06 8.71 7.82
CA GLU A 175 -4.49 9.82 8.69
C GLU A 175 -5.90 9.63 9.22
N LYS A 176 -6.84 9.23 8.35
CA LYS A 176 -8.26 9.10 8.71
C LYS A 176 -8.53 7.96 9.70
N TYR A 177 -7.91 6.81 9.50
CA TYR A 177 -8.30 5.56 10.18
C TYR A 177 -7.25 4.99 11.13
N PHE A 178 -6.00 5.47 11.04
CA PHE A 178 -4.88 4.92 11.78
C PHE A 178 -4.00 6.01 12.40
N ASP A 179 -4.55 7.22 12.63
CA ASP A 179 -3.84 8.38 13.20
C ASP A 179 -2.56 8.78 12.45
N GLY A 180 -2.48 8.44 11.15
CA GLY A 180 -1.29 8.64 10.32
C GLY A 180 -0.17 7.62 10.59
N GLU A 181 -0.41 6.63 11.45
CA GLU A 181 0.58 5.62 11.78
C GLU A 181 0.74 4.57 10.68
N LEU A 182 1.98 4.40 10.25
CA LEU A 182 2.39 3.38 9.30
C LEU A 182 2.41 2.00 9.96
N ASP A 183 2.30 0.94 9.15
CA ASP A 183 2.53 -0.43 9.61
C ASP A 183 4.02 -0.76 9.68
N ASP A 184 4.59 -0.80 10.89
CA ASP A 184 6.03 -1.04 11.13
C ASP A 184 6.54 -2.33 10.46
N ARG A 185 5.73 -3.41 10.46
CA ARG A 185 6.12 -4.67 9.82
C ARG A 185 6.26 -4.54 8.31
N THR A 186 5.39 -3.74 7.67
CA THR A 186 5.53 -3.42 6.25
C THR A 186 6.81 -2.63 6.01
N LEU A 187 7.13 -1.66 6.87
CA LEU A 187 8.34 -0.86 6.75
C LEU A 187 9.61 -1.69 6.92
N ASP A 188 9.65 -2.61 7.88
CA ASP A 188 10.80 -3.49 8.10
C ASP A 188 11.06 -4.37 6.87
N VAL A 189 10.01 -4.93 6.24
CA VAL A 189 10.16 -5.67 4.97
C VAL A 189 10.70 -4.77 3.88
N VAL A 190 10.10 -3.58 3.71
CA VAL A 190 10.46 -2.64 2.64
C VAL A 190 11.87 -2.08 2.81
N ARG A 191 12.32 -1.81 4.04
CA ARG A 191 13.65 -1.23 4.34
C ARG A 191 14.75 -2.29 4.33
N ASP A 192 14.51 -3.41 5.01
CA ASP A 192 15.59 -4.33 5.36
C ASP A 192 15.71 -5.49 4.36
N GLN A 193 14.61 -5.87 3.73
CA GLN A 193 14.57 -7.00 2.81
C GLN A 193 14.57 -6.55 1.35
N TRP A 194 13.84 -5.49 1.05
CA TRP A 194 13.76 -4.96 -0.30
C TRP A 194 14.83 -3.88 -0.42
N ARG A 195 15.90 -4.17 -1.17
CA ARG A 195 16.99 -3.22 -1.41
C ARG A 195 16.49 -2.04 -2.25
N ILE A 196 15.78 -1.10 -1.63
CA ILE A 196 15.32 0.13 -2.28
C ILE A 196 16.57 0.84 -2.81
N PRO A 197 16.67 1.11 -4.13
CA PRO A 197 17.76 1.90 -4.65
C PRO A 197 17.76 3.26 -3.94
N VAL A 198 18.85 3.58 -3.26
CA VAL A 198 19.09 4.96 -2.83
C VAL A 198 19.17 5.81 -4.10
N ALA A 199 18.25 6.77 -4.21
CA ALA A 199 18.16 7.67 -5.34
C ALA A 199 19.38 8.61 -5.42
#